data_AF-E1Z4W4-F1
#
_entry.id   AF-E1Z4W4-F1
#
_cell.length_a   1.000
_cell.length_b   1.000
_cell.length_c   1.000
_cell.angle_alpha   90.00
_cell.angle_beta   90.00
_cell.angle_gamma   90.00
#
_symmetry.space_group_name_H-M   'P 1'
#
loop_
_entity.id
_entity.type
_entity.pdbx_description
1 polymer ?
#
loop_
_entity_poly.entity_id
_entity_poly.type
_entity_poly.pdbx_seq_one_letter_code
_entity_poly.pdbx_strand_id
1 'polypeptide(L)'
;MPPLMQAVRLPKEEEEARGWPWGQVAGAAAILLGLILLTTGRFTLDLGVGQVSRRRSAAVRWKGAPRAAVTMQLPFWLGAAVRPANSPQLTQGGAINASVPLPSPPALEAWLQRHLFFNTTRGFFLEVGAGDGLARSASLWLEQAAGWRGVLVEGHPELYARLARNRPDAICLHAAACREFGAARWANRAGRGGAVFELLADEAQRAQQGADGLPRVQCTPLQFLLDKFSLSSIDLLSINVAGAELEVLRGLEFEILDAKVVVVGTGGSTQDAATADLLAQAGFQRLKVEAAEAGAVAVFVHRAAWPSLGSAPGVGDVRATAL
;
A
#
# COMPACT_ATOMS: atom_id res chain seq x y z
N MET A 1 -1.60 47.60 -21.63
CA MET A 1 -2.89 46.90 -21.74
C MET A 1 -2.85 46.01 -22.97
N PRO A 2 -2.84 44.67 -22.82
CA PRO A 2 -3.16 43.75 -23.90
C PRO A 2 -4.60 43.19 -23.76
N PRO A 3 -5.22 42.69 -24.83
CA PRO A 3 -6.68 42.62 -24.95
C PRO A 3 -7.29 41.25 -24.65
N LEU A 4 -8.50 41.33 -24.09
CA LEU A 4 -9.69 40.47 -24.14
C LEU A 4 -9.56 39.04 -24.73
N MET A 5 -9.78 38.05 -23.85
CA MET A 5 -10.19 36.69 -24.18
C MET A 5 -11.56 36.67 -24.89
N GLN A 6 -11.64 36.03 -26.06
CA GLN A 6 -12.91 35.61 -26.66
C GLN A 6 -13.33 34.25 -26.11
N ALA A 7 -14.57 34.17 -25.62
CA ALA A 7 -15.21 32.94 -25.20
C ALA A 7 -15.70 32.14 -26.43
N VAL A 8 -15.23 30.90 -26.59
CA VAL A 8 -15.73 29.97 -27.60
C VAL A 8 -16.87 29.15 -27.00
N ARG A 9 -18.07 29.26 -27.57
CA ARG A 9 -19.23 28.40 -27.25
C ARG A 9 -19.10 27.06 -27.98
N LEU A 10 -19.41 25.97 -27.30
CA LEU A 10 -19.58 24.65 -27.90
C LEU A 10 -20.99 24.52 -28.48
N PRO A 11 -21.19 23.88 -29.65
CA PRO A 11 -22.50 23.66 -30.23
C PRO A 11 -23.27 22.54 -29.49
N LYS A 12 -24.59 22.66 -29.46
CA LYS A 12 -25.54 21.63 -29.01
C LYS A 12 -25.59 20.50 -30.05
N GLU A 13 -25.50 19.26 -29.61
CA GLU A 13 -25.87 18.10 -30.42
C GLU A 13 -27.31 17.68 -30.09
N GLU A 14 -28.15 17.67 -31.13
CA GLU A 14 -29.48 17.08 -31.16
C GLU A 14 -29.39 15.59 -31.59
N GLU A 15 -30.31 14.79 -31.06
CA GLU A 15 -30.61 13.41 -31.46
C GLU A 15 -31.05 13.31 -32.93
N GLU A 16 -30.55 12.31 -33.68
CA GLU A 16 -31.42 11.27 -34.29
C GLU A 16 -30.66 10.13 -34.99
N ALA A 17 -31.28 8.96 -34.93
CA ALA A 17 -30.83 7.60 -35.27
C ALA A 17 -30.42 7.32 -36.73
N ARG A 18 -29.58 6.29 -36.93
CA ARG A 18 -29.88 5.03 -37.69
C ARG A 18 -28.65 4.12 -37.81
N GLY A 19 -28.90 2.82 -37.93
CA GLY A 19 -27.97 1.76 -37.55
C GLY A 19 -26.91 1.33 -38.57
N TRP A 20 -25.82 0.78 -38.03
CA TRP A 20 -25.01 -0.29 -38.64
C TRP A 20 -24.16 -0.97 -37.53
N PRO A 21 -23.93 -2.30 -37.54
CA PRO A 21 -23.33 -3.01 -36.41
C PRO A 21 -21.83 -3.20 -36.61
N TRP A 22 -21.02 -2.69 -35.67
CA TRP A 22 -19.67 -3.18 -35.44
C TRP A 22 -19.40 -3.26 -33.92
N GLY A 23 -19.26 -4.49 -33.45
CA GLY A 23 -18.39 -4.77 -32.31
C GLY A 23 -16.94 -4.43 -32.66
N GLN A 24 -16.17 -4.11 -31.62
CA GLN A 24 -14.74 -3.78 -31.63
C GLN A 24 -14.41 -2.37 -32.15
N VAL A 25 -13.55 -1.66 -31.38
CA VAL A 25 -12.81 -0.40 -31.67
C VAL A 25 -13.26 0.93 -30.99
N ALA A 26 -14.45 1.09 -30.42
CA ALA A 26 -14.82 2.38 -29.77
C ALA A 26 -14.39 2.54 -28.28
N GLY A 27 -13.14 2.24 -27.94
CA GLY A 27 -12.60 2.40 -26.58
C GLY A 27 -11.15 2.86 -26.48
N ALA A 28 -10.54 3.28 -27.60
CA ALA A 28 -9.10 3.57 -27.67
C ALA A 28 -8.74 4.98 -28.20
N ALA A 29 -9.71 5.88 -28.41
CA ALA A 29 -9.45 7.15 -29.13
C ALA A 29 -9.86 8.43 -28.36
N ALA A 30 -9.81 8.43 -27.03
CA ALA A 30 -9.94 9.65 -26.22
C ALA A 30 -8.76 9.89 -25.25
N ILE A 31 -7.68 9.11 -25.36
CA ILE A 31 -6.44 9.30 -24.60
C ILE A 31 -5.29 9.40 -25.60
N LEU A 32 -5.34 10.35 -26.52
CA LEU A 32 -4.22 10.64 -27.42
C LEU A 32 -4.46 12.03 -28.04
N LEU A 33 -4.29 13.07 -27.23
CA LEU A 33 -3.81 14.39 -27.65
C LEU A 33 -3.77 15.32 -26.43
N GLY A 34 -2.61 15.35 -25.79
CA GLY A 34 -2.32 16.17 -24.61
C GLY A 34 -0.86 16.10 -24.21
N LEU A 35 0.02 16.26 -25.20
CA LEU A 35 1.42 16.69 -25.12
C LEU A 35 2.31 16.15 -23.99
N ILE A 36 3.26 15.33 -24.46
CA ILE A 36 4.60 15.08 -23.91
C ILE A 36 5.17 16.31 -23.21
N LEU A 37 5.29 16.23 -21.88
CA LEU A 37 6.42 16.78 -21.11
C LEU A 37 6.72 15.78 -19.99
N LEU A 38 7.84 15.08 -20.17
CA LEU A 38 8.48 14.19 -19.19
C LEU A 38 8.92 15.01 -17.98
N THR A 39 8.07 15.08 -16.96
CA THR A 39 8.47 15.40 -15.58
C THR A 39 7.71 14.45 -14.68
N THR A 40 8.40 13.84 -13.72
CA THR A 40 7.85 12.97 -12.66
C THR A 40 6.54 13.52 -12.11
N GLY A 41 5.42 13.01 -12.64
CA GLY A 41 4.11 13.61 -12.44
C GLY A 41 3.60 13.25 -11.06
N ARG A 42 3.55 14.23 -10.15
CA ARG A 42 2.65 14.17 -9.01
C ARG A 42 1.24 14.38 -9.53
N PHE A 43 0.38 13.40 -9.34
CA PHE A 43 -1.03 13.50 -9.72
C PHE A 43 -1.87 13.53 -8.44
N THR A 44 -2.77 14.51 -8.36
CA THR A 44 -3.89 14.44 -7.42
C THR A 44 -5.01 13.74 -8.16
N LEU A 45 -5.26 12.47 -7.81
CA LEU A 45 -6.42 11.76 -8.36
C LEU A 45 -7.63 12.07 -7.48
N ASP A 46 -8.65 12.73 -8.05
CA ASP A 46 -9.96 12.80 -7.40
C ASP A 46 -10.55 11.38 -7.41
N LEU A 47 -10.57 10.73 -6.23
CA LEU A 47 -11.11 9.38 -6.10
C LEU A 47 -12.64 9.43 -6.00
N GLY A 48 -13.28 9.97 -7.03
CA GLY A 48 -14.72 9.84 -7.22
C GLY A 48 -15.14 8.36 -7.36
N VAL A 49 -16.30 8.04 -6.81
CA VAL A 49 -16.93 6.70 -6.80
C VAL A 49 -17.07 6.08 -8.20
N GLY A 50 -17.14 6.91 -9.25
CA GLY A 50 -17.34 6.47 -10.64
C GLY A 50 -16.18 5.70 -11.30
N GLN A 51 -15.06 5.51 -10.60
CA GLN A 51 -13.85 4.84 -11.12
C GLN A 51 -13.35 3.72 -10.18
N VAL A 52 -14.14 3.32 -9.18
CA VAL A 52 -13.84 2.14 -8.35
C VAL A 52 -14.05 0.90 -9.22
N SER A 53 -13.18 -0.11 -9.10
CA SER A 53 -13.04 -1.27 -10.00
C SER A 53 -14.35 -1.89 -10.52
N ARG A 54 -14.28 -2.56 -11.69
CA ARG A 54 -15.38 -3.31 -12.34
C ARG A 54 -15.98 -4.46 -11.49
N ARG A 55 -15.56 -4.66 -10.24
CA ARG A 55 -16.24 -5.57 -9.31
C ARG A 55 -17.49 -4.86 -8.79
N ARG A 56 -18.67 -5.33 -9.18
CA ARG A 56 -19.98 -4.81 -8.72
C ARG A 56 -20.04 -4.59 -7.20
N SER A 57 -19.34 -5.42 -6.43
CA SER A 57 -19.22 -5.32 -4.97
C SER A 57 -18.49 -4.07 -4.48
N ALA A 58 -17.40 -3.62 -5.12
CA ALA A 58 -16.64 -2.46 -4.66
C ALA A 58 -17.39 -1.13 -4.91
N ALA A 59 -18.07 -1.00 -6.05
CA ALA A 59 -18.91 0.18 -6.33
C ALA A 59 -20.12 0.28 -5.39
N VAL A 60 -20.66 -0.87 -4.95
CA VAL A 60 -21.71 -0.93 -3.93
C VAL A 60 -21.16 -0.59 -2.55
N ARG A 61 -20.00 -1.16 -2.18
CA ARG A 61 -19.32 -0.94 -0.88
C ARG A 61 -19.04 0.53 -0.61
N TRP A 62 -18.55 1.25 -1.61
CA TRP A 62 -18.17 2.66 -1.48
C TRP A 62 -19.26 3.62 -1.97
N LYS A 63 -20.50 3.15 -2.11
CA LYS A 63 -21.63 4.02 -2.44
C LYS A 63 -21.82 5.04 -1.31
N GLY A 64 -21.66 6.33 -1.64
CA GLY A 64 -21.76 7.41 -0.66
C GLY A 64 -20.47 7.69 0.12
N ALA A 65 -19.36 7.01 -0.21
CA ALA A 65 -18.05 7.38 0.32
C ALA A 65 -17.73 8.84 -0.05
N PRO A 66 -17.09 9.61 0.85
CA PRO A 66 -16.71 10.98 0.56
C PRO A 66 -15.71 11.01 -0.60
N ARG A 67 -15.65 12.15 -1.31
CA ARG A 67 -14.53 12.40 -2.22
C ARG A 67 -13.25 12.46 -1.40
N ALA A 68 -12.43 11.43 -1.53
CA ALA A 68 -11.08 11.41 -0.97
C ALA A 68 -10.09 11.79 -2.06
N ALA A 69 -9.33 12.85 -1.84
CA ALA A 69 -8.18 13.17 -2.68
C ALA A 69 -6.95 12.51 -2.06
N VAL A 70 -6.40 11.52 -2.75
CA VAL A 70 -5.11 10.91 -2.36
C VAL A 70 -4.07 11.40 -3.36
N THR A 71 -3.07 12.12 -2.85
CA THR A 71 -1.92 12.49 -3.67
C THR A 71 -1.09 11.23 -3.91
N MET A 72 -0.73 11.00 -5.17
CA MET A 72 0.07 9.84 -5.55
C MET A 72 1.22 10.21 -6.47
N GLN A 73 2.30 9.44 -6.36
CA GLN A 73 3.33 9.36 -7.37
C GLN A 73 3.26 7.98 -8.00
N LEU A 74 3.15 7.96 -9.33
CA LEU A 74 3.10 6.74 -10.12
C LEU A 74 4.48 6.47 -10.72
N PRO A 75 4.92 5.21 -10.75
CA PRO A 75 6.17 4.85 -11.37
C PRO A 75 6.05 4.88 -12.89
N PHE A 76 7.17 5.08 -13.59
CA PHE A 76 7.18 5.26 -15.05
C PHE A 76 6.60 4.05 -15.80
N TRP A 77 6.78 2.84 -15.27
CA TRP A 77 6.31 1.59 -15.89
C TRP A 77 4.78 1.46 -15.86
N LEU A 78 4.09 2.20 -14.99
CA LEU A 78 2.62 2.18 -14.93
C LEU A 78 1.97 2.93 -16.11
N GLY A 79 2.69 3.89 -16.71
CA GLY A 79 2.24 4.62 -17.90
C GLY A 79 2.27 3.79 -19.20
N ALA A 80 2.93 2.62 -19.21
CA ALA A 80 3.19 1.81 -20.39
C ALA A 80 2.19 0.64 -20.59
N ALA A 81 0.91 0.84 -20.29
CA ALA A 81 -0.17 -0.16 -20.40
C ALA A 81 -0.21 -1.29 -19.35
N VAL A 82 0.55 -1.17 -18.25
CA VAL A 82 0.43 -2.08 -17.10
C VAL A 82 -0.69 -1.59 -16.19
N ARG A 83 -1.78 -2.36 -16.07
CA ARG A 83 -2.82 -2.11 -15.07
C ARG A 83 -2.32 -2.60 -13.70
N PRO A 84 -2.56 -1.86 -12.60
CA PRO A 84 -2.25 -2.36 -11.26
C PRO A 84 -3.02 -3.64 -10.92
N ALA A 85 -4.12 -3.94 -11.63
CA ALA A 85 -4.86 -5.19 -11.55
C ALA A 85 -4.04 -6.46 -11.93
N ASN A 86 -2.90 -6.30 -12.61
CA ASN A 86 -1.99 -7.39 -12.95
C ASN A 86 -0.82 -7.42 -11.96
N SER A 87 -1.10 -7.64 -10.67
CA SER A 87 -0.04 -7.91 -9.69
C SER A 87 0.87 -9.02 -10.24
N PRO A 88 2.18 -8.78 -10.40
CA PRO A 88 3.07 -9.85 -10.81
C PRO A 88 3.02 -10.95 -9.75
N GLN A 89 2.84 -12.19 -10.20
CA GLN A 89 2.81 -13.34 -9.31
C GLN A 89 4.24 -13.69 -8.90
N LEU A 90 4.43 -14.15 -7.66
CA LEU A 90 5.71 -14.71 -7.22
C LEU A 90 6.24 -15.72 -8.23
N THR A 91 7.48 -15.51 -8.65
CA THR A 91 8.20 -16.42 -9.53
C THR A 91 9.48 -16.89 -8.86
N GLN A 92 9.74 -18.20 -8.95
CA GLN A 92 10.95 -18.81 -8.42
C GLN A 92 12.07 -18.79 -9.47
N GLY A 93 13.32 -18.63 -9.02
CA GLY A 93 14.48 -18.80 -9.90
C GLY A 93 14.73 -17.67 -10.91
N GLY A 94 14.12 -16.50 -10.70
CA GLY A 94 14.44 -15.30 -11.47
C GLY A 94 15.80 -14.71 -11.08
N ALA A 95 16.39 -13.90 -11.96
CA ALA A 95 17.67 -13.25 -11.68
C ALA A 95 17.49 -12.18 -10.58
N ILE A 96 17.91 -12.50 -9.36
CA ILE A 96 18.10 -11.51 -8.30
C ILE A 96 19.33 -10.67 -8.64
N ASN A 97 19.22 -9.35 -8.53
CA ASN A 97 20.36 -8.46 -8.72
C ASN A 97 21.33 -8.58 -7.53
N ALA A 98 22.37 -9.40 -7.69
CA ALA A 98 23.39 -9.62 -6.68
C ALA A 98 24.22 -8.37 -6.32
N SER A 99 24.14 -7.28 -7.12
CA SER A 99 24.81 -6.02 -6.78
C SER A 99 24.13 -5.27 -5.64
N VAL A 100 22.89 -5.61 -5.29
CA VAL A 100 22.15 -5.01 -4.17
C VAL A 100 22.35 -5.91 -2.95
N PRO A 101 23.22 -5.52 -2.00
CA PRO A 101 23.49 -6.35 -0.84
C PRO A 101 22.24 -6.51 0.02
N LEU A 102 21.99 -7.73 0.47
CA LEU A 102 21.00 -7.96 1.52
C LEU A 102 21.47 -7.26 2.80
N PRO A 103 20.57 -6.58 3.55
CA PRO A 103 20.94 -6.00 4.84
C PRO A 103 21.60 -7.05 5.74
N SER A 104 22.69 -6.68 6.41
CA SER A 104 23.41 -7.60 7.29
C SER A 104 22.48 -8.08 8.41
N PRO A 105 22.31 -9.40 8.60
CA PRO A 105 21.59 -9.93 9.75
C PRO A 105 22.23 -9.47 11.07
N PRO A 106 21.43 -9.22 12.12
CA PRO A 106 19.98 -9.45 12.17
C PRO A 106 19.18 -8.29 11.55
N ALA A 107 18.34 -8.60 10.56
CA ALA A 107 17.48 -7.64 9.87
C ALA A 107 16.23 -8.33 9.32
N LEU A 108 15.07 -7.68 9.43
CA LEU A 108 13.79 -8.24 9.01
C LEU A 108 13.79 -8.70 7.54
N GLU A 109 14.29 -7.88 6.60
CA GLU A 109 14.31 -8.26 5.18
C GLU A 109 15.21 -9.48 4.92
N ALA A 110 16.35 -9.56 5.61
CA ALA A 110 17.22 -10.72 5.52
C ALA A 110 16.54 -11.99 6.05
N TRP A 111 15.78 -11.84 7.14
CA TRP A 111 14.98 -12.92 7.68
C TRP A 111 13.86 -13.35 6.73
N LEU A 112 13.08 -12.40 6.19
CA LEU A 112 12.00 -12.66 5.23
C LEU A 112 12.53 -13.37 3.98
N GLN A 113 13.66 -12.90 3.44
CA GLN A 113 14.32 -13.51 2.29
C GLN A 113 14.73 -14.95 2.58
N ARG A 114 15.37 -15.22 3.72
CA ARG A 114 15.87 -16.56 4.05
C ARG A 114 14.77 -17.59 4.34
N HIS A 115 13.69 -17.15 5.01
CA HIS A 115 12.69 -18.06 5.57
C HIS A 115 11.42 -18.16 4.74
N LEU A 116 11.07 -17.14 3.95
CA LEU A 116 9.79 -17.08 3.22
C LEU A 116 9.98 -16.79 1.72
N PHE A 117 10.90 -15.90 1.34
CA PHE A 117 11.03 -15.39 -0.04
C PHE A 117 12.35 -15.76 -0.73
N PHE A 118 12.92 -16.92 -0.37
CA PHE A 118 14.20 -17.34 -0.92
C PHE A 118 14.09 -17.51 -2.44
N ASN A 119 15.02 -16.91 -3.18
CA ASN A 119 15.06 -16.93 -4.64
C ASN A 119 13.74 -16.53 -5.33
N THR A 120 12.91 -15.75 -4.62
CA THR A 120 11.57 -15.37 -5.07
C THR A 120 11.62 -13.98 -5.67
N THR A 121 11.16 -13.87 -6.91
CA THR A 121 11.21 -12.64 -7.71
C THR A 121 9.82 -12.26 -8.20
N ARG A 122 9.65 -11.00 -8.61
CA ARG A 122 8.40 -10.48 -9.20
C ARG A 122 7.18 -10.61 -8.27
N GLY A 123 7.36 -10.46 -6.96
CA GLY A 123 6.22 -10.38 -6.03
C GLY A 123 5.61 -8.98 -5.98
N PHE A 124 4.50 -8.87 -5.24
CA PHE A 124 3.82 -7.62 -4.96
C PHE A 124 3.75 -7.30 -3.47
N PHE A 125 4.22 -6.11 -3.08
CA PHE A 125 4.16 -5.64 -1.69
C PHE A 125 3.18 -4.48 -1.50
N LEU A 126 2.62 -4.38 -0.30
CA LEU A 126 1.97 -3.18 0.22
C LEU A 126 2.59 -2.85 1.57
N GLU A 127 3.20 -1.68 1.68
CA GLU A 127 3.82 -1.20 2.92
C GLU A 127 3.11 0.07 3.39
N VAL A 128 2.59 0.04 4.62
CA VAL A 128 1.83 1.12 5.25
C VAL A 128 2.61 1.65 6.45
N GLY A 129 2.85 2.97 6.46
CA GLY A 129 3.85 3.58 7.34
C GLY A 129 5.26 3.44 6.77
N ALA A 130 5.40 3.61 5.45
CA ALA A 130 6.65 3.41 4.71
C ALA A 130 7.75 4.43 5.06
N GLY A 131 7.43 5.49 5.82
CA GLY A 131 8.39 6.49 6.25
C GLY A 131 9.03 7.20 5.05
N ASP A 132 10.37 7.27 5.04
CA ASP A 132 11.11 7.81 3.90
C ASP A 132 11.43 6.75 2.82
N GLY A 133 10.92 5.52 2.97
CA GLY A 133 11.12 4.42 2.03
C GLY A 133 12.48 3.74 2.10
N LEU A 134 13.33 4.11 3.07
CA LEU A 134 14.67 3.54 3.22
C LEU A 134 14.83 2.85 4.57
N ALA A 135 14.68 3.62 5.65
CA ALA A 135 15.00 3.12 6.98
C ALA A 135 13.92 2.16 7.50
N ARG A 136 14.33 0.93 7.87
CA ARG A 136 13.46 -0.12 8.44
C ARG A 136 12.33 -0.58 7.50
N SER A 137 12.48 -0.38 6.19
CA SER A 137 11.51 -0.89 5.22
C SER A 137 11.48 -2.41 5.24
N ALA A 138 10.31 -2.99 5.02
CA ALA A 138 10.14 -4.44 4.87
C ALA A 138 10.25 -4.88 3.39
N SER A 139 10.35 -3.94 2.45
CA SER A 139 10.26 -4.19 1.01
C SER A 139 11.40 -3.56 0.20
N LEU A 140 12.37 -2.90 0.83
CA LEU A 140 13.43 -2.16 0.15
C LEU A 140 14.25 -3.06 -0.78
N TRP A 141 14.82 -4.11 -0.21
CA TRP A 141 15.62 -5.10 -0.91
C TRP A 141 14.79 -5.92 -1.89
N LEU A 142 13.54 -6.27 -1.53
CA LEU A 142 12.65 -7.01 -2.43
C LEU A 142 12.37 -6.24 -3.73
N GLU A 143 12.15 -4.93 -3.65
CA GLU A 143 12.00 -4.07 -4.83
C GLU A 143 13.31 -4.02 -5.64
N GLN A 144 14.42 -3.62 -5.01
CA GLN A 144 15.66 -3.29 -5.71
C GLN A 144 16.41 -4.51 -6.25
N ALA A 145 16.41 -5.61 -5.49
CA ALA A 145 17.16 -6.82 -5.82
C ALA A 145 16.29 -7.88 -6.51
N ALA A 146 15.07 -8.10 -6.01
CA ALA A 146 14.21 -9.20 -6.46
C ALA A 146 13.15 -8.78 -7.50
N GLY A 147 13.15 -7.50 -7.91
CA GLY A 147 12.25 -6.97 -8.94
C GLY A 147 10.78 -6.99 -8.52
N TRP A 148 10.51 -6.94 -7.21
CA TRP A 148 9.15 -6.80 -6.70
C TRP A 148 8.62 -5.41 -7.01
N ARG A 149 7.29 -5.30 -7.12
CA ARG A 149 6.59 -4.02 -7.28
C ARG A 149 5.63 -3.84 -6.14
N GLY A 150 5.19 -2.62 -5.89
CA GLY A 150 4.25 -2.45 -4.79
C GLY A 150 3.74 -1.05 -4.59
N VAL A 151 2.97 -0.92 -3.52
CA VAL A 151 2.38 0.32 -3.04
C VAL A 151 3.02 0.67 -1.71
N LEU A 152 3.44 1.92 -1.57
CA LEU A 152 3.98 2.50 -0.34
C LEU A 152 3.01 3.58 0.14
N VAL A 153 2.53 3.49 1.37
CA VAL A 153 1.60 4.46 1.97
C VAL A 153 2.28 5.16 3.13
N GLU A 154 2.31 6.50 3.09
CA GLU A 154 2.85 7.32 4.16
C GLU A 154 1.94 8.54 4.41
N GLY A 155 1.64 8.81 5.68
CA GLY A 155 0.76 9.93 6.07
C GLY A 155 1.50 11.24 6.33
N HIS A 156 2.77 11.18 6.76
CA HIS A 156 3.57 12.34 7.09
C HIS A 156 4.06 13.05 5.82
N PRO A 157 3.70 14.31 5.56
CA PRO A 157 3.98 14.99 4.28
C PRO A 157 5.47 15.01 3.90
N GLU A 158 6.35 15.31 4.86
CA GLU A 158 7.80 15.37 4.59
C GLU A 158 8.43 14.00 4.34
N LEU A 159 7.93 12.95 4.99
CA LEU A 159 8.42 11.59 4.80
C LEU A 159 7.90 11.06 3.47
N TYR A 160 6.62 11.28 3.15
CA TYR A 160 6.07 11.01 1.82
C TYR A 160 6.87 11.69 0.71
N ALA A 161 7.27 12.97 0.89
CA ALA A 161 8.08 13.66 -0.11
C ALA A 161 9.46 13.02 -0.31
N ARG A 162 10.06 12.45 0.75
CA ARG A 162 11.31 11.68 0.68
C ARG A 162 11.08 10.29 0.07
N LEU A 163 10.06 9.57 0.52
CA LEU A 163 9.58 8.29 0.00
C LEU A 163 9.46 8.32 -1.51
N ALA A 164 8.72 9.31 -2.03
CA ALA A 164 8.50 9.48 -3.46
C ALA A 164 9.82 9.71 -4.24
N ARG A 165 10.83 10.36 -3.64
CA ARG A 165 12.15 10.51 -4.27
C ARG A 165 13.00 9.25 -4.16
N ASN A 166 12.93 8.56 -3.03
CA ASN A 166 13.76 7.41 -2.70
C ASN A 166 13.27 6.12 -3.38
N ARG A 167 11.97 6.03 -3.65
CA ARG A 167 11.28 4.84 -4.16
C ARG A 167 10.43 5.16 -5.39
N PRO A 168 11.02 5.72 -6.47
CA PRO A 168 10.26 6.18 -7.63
C PRO A 168 9.64 5.03 -8.45
N ASP A 169 10.08 3.80 -8.24
CA ASP A 169 9.59 2.60 -8.92
C ASP A 169 8.37 1.95 -8.24
N ALA A 170 8.02 2.39 -7.03
CA ALA A 170 6.78 2.04 -6.35
C ALA A 170 5.66 3.06 -6.61
N ILE A 171 4.42 2.62 -6.41
CA ILE A 171 3.27 3.52 -6.30
C ILE A 171 3.32 4.13 -4.89
N CYS A 172 3.62 5.42 -4.78
CA CYS A 172 3.66 6.12 -3.49
C CYS A 172 2.36 6.87 -3.26
N LEU A 173 1.71 6.64 -2.11
CA LEU A 173 0.45 7.28 -1.73
C LEU A 173 0.65 8.13 -0.47
N HIS A 174 0.23 9.39 -0.55
CA HIS A 174 0.15 10.26 0.61
C HIS A 174 -1.23 10.11 1.26
N ALA A 175 -1.32 9.23 2.25
CA ALA A 175 -2.57 8.96 2.96
C ALA A 175 -2.30 8.45 4.38
N ALA A 176 -3.18 8.82 5.33
CA ALA A 176 -3.27 8.12 6.60
C ALA A 176 -4.20 6.90 6.42
N ALA A 177 -3.65 5.69 6.56
CA ALA A 177 -4.44 4.47 6.57
C ALA A 177 -5.22 4.39 7.89
N CYS A 178 -6.54 4.22 7.79
CA CYS A 178 -7.43 4.14 8.94
C CYS A 178 -8.51 3.08 8.68
N ARG A 179 -9.36 2.80 9.66
CA ARG A 179 -10.52 1.92 9.48
C ARG A 179 -11.58 2.52 8.56
N GLU A 180 -11.86 3.81 8.73
CA GLU A 180 -12.96 4.52 8.08
C GLU A 180 -12.47 5.84 7.47
N PHE A 181 -13.27 6.42 6.58
CA PHE A 181 -13.04 7.78 6.11
C PHE A 181 -13.29 8.79 7.24
N GLY A 182 -12.46 9.81 7.32
CA GLY A 182 -12.66 10.88 8.29
C GLY A 182 -11.45 11.78 8.42
N ALA A 183 -11.43 12.57 9.49
CA ALA A 183 -10.30 13.42 9.82
C ALA A 183 -9.78 13.05 11.21
N ALA A 184 -8.53 12.60 11.31
CA ALA A 184 -7.91 12.24 12.57
C ALA A 184 -6.80 13.24 12.94
N ARG A 185 -6.54 13.42 14.25
CA ARG A 185 -5.44 14.28 14.68
C ARG A 185 -4.12 13.58 14.39
N TRP A 186 -3.18 14.32 13.84
CA TRP A 186 -1.87 13.80 13.46
C TRP A 186 -0.82 14.23 14.47
N ALA A 187 -0.33 13.26 15.23
CA ALA A 187 0.77 13.46 16.17
C ALA A 187 2.10 13.48 15.42
N ASN A 188 2.92 14.51 15.64
CA ASN A 188 4.30 14.53 15.16
C ASN A 188 5.20 13.88 16.21
N ARG A 189 5.77 12.73 15.87
CA ARG A 189 6.67 11.98 16.73
C ARG A 189 8.09 12.42 16.39
N ALA A 190 8.62 13.40 17.12
CA ALA A 190 9.96 14.00 16.94
C ALA A 190 11.01 13.08 16.26
N GLY A 191 11.19 13.22 14.94
CA GLY A 191 12.17 12.47 14.15
C GLY A 191 11.81 11.01 13.80
N ARG A 192 10.66 10.51 14.26
CA ARG A 192 10.10 9.17 14.04
C ARG A 192 8.89 9.15 13.10
N GLY A 193 8.56 10.29 12.48
CA GLY A 193 7.41 10.45 11.59
C GLY A 193 6.15 10.87 12.32
N GLY A 194 4.98 10.48 11.82
CA GLY A 194 3.72 10.80 12.46
C GLY A 194 2.81 9.59 12.64
N ALA A 195 1.77 9.78 13.44
CA ALA A 195 0.78 8.75 13.75
C ALA A 195 -0.58 9.39 13.99
N VAL A 196 -1.64 8.59 13.88
CA VAL A 196 -2.97 8.97 14.33
C VAL A 196 -2.93 9.08 15.86
N PHE A 197 -3.11 10.29 16.37
CA PHE A 197 -2.95 10.60 17.80
C PHE A 197 -3.87 9.75 18.66
N GLU A 198 -5.13 9.59 18.27
CA GLU A 198 -6.14 8.82 19.00
C GLU A 198 -5.78 7.32 19.16
N LEU A 199 -4.86 6.82 18.35
CA LEU A 199 -4.45 5.41 18.32
C LEU A 199 -3.04 5.19 18.89
N LEU A 200 -2.38 6.26 19.34
CA LEU A 200 -1.13 6.13 20.10
C LEU A 200 -1.38 5.49 21.46
N ALA A 201 -0.37 4.80 22.00
CA ALA A 201 -0.34 4.43 23.41
C ALA A 201 -0.53 5.64 24.33
N ASP A 202 -1.14 5.42 25.50
CA ASP A 202 -1.41 6.46 26.49
C ASP A 202 -0.16 7.25 26.89
N GLU A 203 1.00 6.59 27.02
CA GLU A 203 2.28 7.26 27.30
C GLU A 203 2.67 8.22 26.16
N ALA A 204 2.51 7.76 24.92
CA ALA A 204 2.84 8.55 23.74
C ALA A 204 1.86 9.71 23.52
N GLN A 205 0.57 9.51 23.84
CA GLN A 205 -0.43 10.58 23.86
C GLN A 205 -0.08 11.63 24.92
N ARG A 206 0.26 11.21 26.14
CA ARG A 206 0.66 12.12 27.24
C ARG A 206 1.95 12.88 26.95
N ALA A 207 2.88 12.26 26.22
CA ALA A 207 4.12 12.91 25.80
C ALA A 207 3.93 13.93 24.65
N GLN A 208 2.78 13.91 23.98
CA GLN A 208 2.48 14.82 22.88
C GLN A 208 2.12 16.21 23.42
N GLN A 209 2.99 17.18 23.16
CA GLN A 209 2.70 18.58 23.45
C GLN A 209 1.67 19.13 22.46
N GLY A 210 0.79 20.02 22.94
CA GLY A 210 -0.19 20.70 22.10
C GLY A 210 -1.23 19.78 21.47
N ALA A 211 -1.64 18.71 22.16
CA ALA A 211 -2.56 17.69 21.64
C ALA A 211 -3.90 18.25 21.10
N ASP A 212 -4.38 19.36 21.66
CA ASP A 212 -5.62 20.01 21.21
C ASP A 212 -5.44 20.79 19.89
N GLY A 213 -4.21 21.21 19.58
CA GLY A 213 -3.87 21.98 18.39
C GLY A 213 -3.27 21.15 17.24
N LEU A 214 -3.33 19.82 17.31
CA LEU A 214 -2.74 18.96 16.30
C LEU A 214 -3.43 19.13 14.94
N PRO A 215 -2.66 19.15 13.83
CA PRO A 215 -3.24 19.19 12.50
C PRO A 215 -4.08 17.94 12.26
N ARG A 216 -5.14 18.09 11.47
CA ARG A 216 -5.97 16.95 11.05
C ARG A 216 -5.52 16.45 9.69
N VAL A 217 -5.44 15.13 9.54
CA VAL A 217 -5.16 14.47 8.26
C VAL A 217 -6.37 13.66 7.80
N GLN A 218 -6.54 13.56 6.49
CA GLN A 218 -7.58 12.74 5.89
C GLN A 218 -7.25 11.26 6.09
N CYS A 219 -8.12 10.57 6.82
CA CYS A 219 -8.13 9.12 6.95
C CYS A 219 -8.75 8.48 5.71
N THR A 220 -8.12 7.42 5.22
CA THR A 220 -8.60 6.62 4.09
C THR A 220 -8.53 5.14 4.45
N PRO A 221 -9.64 4.38 4.29
CA PRO A 221 -9.63 2.93 4.45
C PRO A 221 -8.63 2.27 3.52
N LEU A 222 -7.82 1.34 4.04
CA LEU A 222 -6.86 0.63 3.21
C LEU A 222 -7.57 -0.22 2.13
N GLN A 223 -8.71 -0.83 2.44
CA GLN A 223 -9.53 -1.54 1.47
C GLN A 223 -10.00 -0.65 0.31
N PHE A 224 -10.28 0.63 0.58
CA PHE A 224 -10.65 1.58 -0.48
C PHE A 224 -9.51 1.81 -1.45
N LEU A 225 -8.27 1.97 -0.94
CA LEU A 225 -7.08 2.08 -1.77
C LEU A 225 -6.90 0.82 -2.61
N LEU A 226 -6.99 -0.37 -2.00
CA LEU A 226 -6.90 -1.65 -2.69
C LEU A 226 -7.92 -1.77 -3.83
N ASP A 227 -9.19 -1.48 -3.54
CA ASP A 227 -10.28 -1.53 -4.54
C ASP A 227 -10.08 -0.55 -5.68
N LYS A 228 -9.53 0.64 -5.38
CA LYS A 228 -9.24 1.67 -6.39
C LYS A 228 -8.17 1.19 -7.37
N PHE A 229 -7.13 0.53 -6.86
CA PHE A 229 -6.07 -0.05 -7.68
C PHE A 229 -6.43 -1.44 -8.21
N SER A 230 -7.61 -1.97 -7.89
CA SER A 230 -8.03 -3.34 -8.23
C SER A 230 -7.04 -4.40 -7.72
N LEU A 231 -6.43 -4.14 -6.56
CA LEU A 231 -5.49 -5.04 -5.90
C LEU A 231 -6.27 -5.97 -4.97
N SER A 232 -6.19 -7.28 -5.23
CA SER A 232 -6.78 -8.30 -4.37
C SER A 232 -5.81 -9.41 -3.99
N SER A 233 -4.55 -9.34 -4.43
CA SER A 233 -3.51 -10.31 -4.07
C SER A 233 -2.24 -9.55 -3.74
N ILE A 234 -1.65 -9.85 -2.59
CA ILE A 234 -0.49 -9.19 -2.00
C ILE A 234 0.42 -10.29 -1.43
N ASP A 235 1.68 -10.31 -1.85
CA ASP A 235 2.63 -11.29 -1.36
C ASP A 235 3.21 -10.90 0.00
N LEU A 236 3.42 -9.59 0.22
CA LEU A 236 3.87 -9.02 1.48
C LEU A 236 3.05 -7.78 1.84
N LEU A 237 2.25 -7.86 2.91
CA LEU A 237 1.58 -6.73 3.54
C LEU A 237 2.34 -6.33 4.80
N SER A 238 2.97 -5.17 4.82
CA SER A 238 3.63 -4.61 6.00
C SER A 238 2.85 -3.41 6.52
N ILE A 239 2.54 -3.39 7.82
CA ILE A 239 1.83 -2.30 8.50
C ILE A 239 2.62 -1.90 9.74
N ASN A 240 3.19 -0.70 9.73
CA ASN A 240 3.94 -0.14 10.85
C ASN A 240 3.56 1.33 11.04
N VAL A 241 2.42 1.56 11.67
CA VAL A 241 1.76 2.87 11.79
C VAL A 241 1.75 3.40 13.23
N ALA A 242 2.55 2.77 14.09
CA ALA A 242 2.87 3.21 15.44
C ALA A 242 1.66 3.28 16.39
N GLY A 243 0.90 2.18 16.48
CA GLY A 243 -0.20 2.00 17.44
C GLY A 243 -1.57 1.84 16.77
N ALA A 244 -1.67 2.16 15.48
CA ALA A 244 -2.91 2.06 14.71
C ALA A 244 -3.05 0.73 13.92
N GLU A 245 -2.15 -0.25 14.13
CA GLU A 245 -2.09 -1.49 13.36
C GLU A 245 -3.44 -2.23 13.35
N LEU A 246 -4.06 -2.42 14.52
CA LEU A 246 -5.35 -3.10 14.64
C LEU A 246 -6.47 -2.38 13.87
N GLU A 247 -6.54 -1.05 13.97
CA GLU A 247 -7.59 -0.28 13.30
C GLU A 247 -7.40 -0.25 11.77
N VAL A 248 -6.16 -0.22 11.29
CA VAL A 248 -5.87 -0.38 9.86
C VAL A 248 -6.32 -1.76 9.38
N LEU A 249 -6.01 -2.83 10.14
CA LEU A 249 -6.41 -4.20 9.81
C LEU A 249 -7.93 -4.39 9.84
N ARG A 250 -8.65 -3.76 10.78
CA ARG A 250 -10.13 -3.76 10.83
C ARG A 250 -10.77 -3.10 9.62
N GLY A 251 -10.02 -2.26 8.90
CA GLY A 251 -10.46 -1.65 7.64
C GLY A 251 -10.23 -2.53 6.40
N LEU A 252 -9.69 -3.75 6.54
CA LEU A 252 -9.47 -4.71 5.46
C LEU A 252 -10.52 -5.82 5.47
N GLU A 253 -10.83 -6.33 4.27
CA GLU A 253 -11.70 -7.49 4.09
C GLU A 253 -10.88 -8.71 3.65
N PHE A 254 -10.44 -9.52 4.62
CA PHE A 254 -9.61 -10.69 4.38
C PHE A 254 -10.33 -11.81 3.61
N GLU A 255 -11.65 -11.79 3.54
CA GLU A 255 -12.44 -12.73 2.73
C GLU A 255 -12.22 -12.54 1.23
N ILE A 256 -11.81 -11.33 0.81
CA ILE A 256 -11.57 -11.00 -0.60
C ILE A 256 -10.11 -10.65 -0.90
N LEU A 257 -9.32 -10.37 0.13
CA LEU A 257 -7.91 -10.04 0.03
C LEU A 257 -7.04 -11.29 0.23
N ASP A 258 -6.38 -11.72 -0.84
CA ASP A 258 -5.38 -12.78 -0.81
C ASP A 258 -4.02 -12.20 -0.38
N ALA A 259 -3.82 -12.01 0.93
CA ALA A 259 -2.54 -11.62 1.49
C ALA A 259 -1.77 -12.85 2.00
N LYS A 260 -0.53 -13.06 1.52
CA LYS A 260 0.27 -14.26 1.87
C LYS A 260 1.03 -14.11 3.17
N VAL A 261 1.80 -13.03 3.29
CA VAL A 261 2.61 -12.72 4.47
C VAL A 261 2.22 -11.35 4.99
N VAL A 262 1.96 -11.26 6.28
CA VAL A 262 1.62 -10.02 6.98
C VAL A 262 2.69 -9.73 8.03
N VAL A 263 3.24 -8.52 8.00
CA VAL A 263 4.17 -8.01 9.01
C VAL A 263 3.53 -6.83 9.69
N VAL A 264 3.43 -6.85 11.02
CA VAL A 264 2.80 -5.78 11.80
C VAL A 264 3.76 -5.24 12.86
N GLY A 265 3.77 -3.93 13.08
CA GLY A 265 4.45 -3.31 14.21
C GLY A 265 3.98 -3.90 15.54
N THR A 266 4.91 -4.24 16.43
CA THR A 266 4.66 -4.68 17.81
C THR A 266 5.57 -3.89 18.72
N GLY A 267 5.03 -2.90 19.43
CA GLY A 267 5.90 -2.03 20.22
C GLY A 267 5.27 -0.79 20.81
N GLY A 268 3.96 -0.79 21.07
CA GLY A 268 3.36 0.39 21.67
C GLY A 268 1.87 0.37 21.89
N SER A 269 1.21 -0.78 22.03
CA SER A 269 -0.20 -0.78 22.41
C SER A 269 -0.61 -2.05 23.13
N THR A 270 -1.70 -1.96 23.88
CA THR A 270 -2.45 -3.12 24.40
C THR A 270 -3.14 -3.93 23.28
N GLN A 271 -3.00 -3.52 22.02
CA GLN A 271 -3.71 -4.06 20.87
C GLN A 271 -2.96 -5.17 20.14
N ASP A 272 -1.70 -5.48 20.52
CA ASP A 272 -0.90 -6.53 19.88
C ASP A 272 -1.59 -7.91 19.95
N ALA A 273 -2.23 -8.22 21.09
CA ALA A 273 -3.00 -9.46 21.26
C ALA A 273 -4.24 -9.48 20.35
N ALA A 274 -5.03 -8.40 20.36
CA ALA A 274 -6.20 -8.26 19.51
C ALA A 274 -5.86 -8.27 18.01
N THR A 275 -4.68 -7.76 17.64
CA THR A 275 -4.13 -7.81 16.29
C THR A 275 -3.83 -9.26 15.88
N ALA A 276 -3.18 -10.01 16.76
CA ALA A 276 -2.90 -11.42 16.52
C ALA A 276 -4.20 -12.24 16.42
N ASP A 277 -5.20 -11.98 17.27
CA ASP A 277 -6.49 -12.65 17.24
C ASP A 277 -7.26 -12.38 15.94
N LEU A 278 -7.27 -11.12 15.48
CA LEU A 278 -7.90 -10.74 14.21
C LEU A 278 -7.25 -11.47 13.03
N LEU A 279 -5.92 -11.48 12.96
CA LEU A 279 -5.19 -12.17 11.90
C LEU A 279 -5.38 -13.70 11.98
N ALA A 280 -5.44 -14.27 13.18
CA ALA A 280 -5.72 -15.69 13.38
C ALA A 280 -7.12 -16.07 12.85
N GLN A 281 -8.14 -15.26 13.13
CA GLN A 281 -9.50 -15.43 12.60
C GLN A 281 -9.53 -15.32 11.07
N ALA A 282 -8.68 -14.47 10.49
CA ALA A 282 -8.48 -14.34 9.04
C ALA A 282 -7.61 -15.45 8.43
N GLY A 283 -7.24 -16.50 9.17
CA GLY A 283 -6.52 -17.66 8.65
C GLY A 283 -4.99 -17.52 8.66
N PHE A 284 -4.44 -16.51 9.30
CA PHE A 284 -2.99 -16.35 9.47
C PHE A 284 -2.47 -17.10 10.69
N GLN A 285 -1.20 -17.49 10.63
CA GLN A 285 -0.46 -18.08 11.73
C GLN A 285 0.72 -17.19 12.09
N ARG A 286 0.87 -16.87 13.37
CA ARG A 286 2.01 -16.09 13.85
C ARG A 286 3.26 -16.96 13.84
N LEU A 287 4.35 -16.44 13.31
CA LEU A 287 5.64 -17.11 13.31
C LEU A 287 6.46 -16.71 14.53
N LYS A 288 7.28 -17.65 15.01
CA LYS A 288 8.32 -17.34 15.98
C LYS A 288 9.52 -16.74 15.24
N VAL A 289 9.84 -15.49 15.57
CA VAL A 289 10.99 -14.76 15.03
C VAL A 289 11.81 -14.26 16.21
N GLU A 290 13.12 -14.43 16.17
CA GLU A 290 13.98 -13.97 17.27
C GLU A 290 13.94 -12.45 17.37
N ALA A 291 13.94 -11.91 18.60
CA ALA A 291 13.71 -10.49 18.85
C ALA A 291 14.76 -9.59 18.16
N ALA A 292 15.99 -10.08 18.01
CA ALA A 292 17.05 -9.39 17.30
C ALA A 292 16.73 -9.20 15.80
N GLU A 293 16.06 -10.17 15.19
CA GLU A 293 15.73 -10.20 13.76
C GLU A 293 14.39 -9.51 13.46
N ALA A 294 13.41 -9.70 14.33
CA ALA A 294 12.10 -9.06 14.25
C ALA A 294 12.17 -7.56 14.58
N GLY A 295 13.03 -7.17 15.51
CA GLY A 295 12.88 -5.87 16.16
C GLY A 295 11.49 -5.73 16.79
N ALA A 296 10.85 -4.58 16.58
CA ALA A 296 9.51 -4.27 17.07
C ALA A 296 8.42 -4.63 16.04
N VAL A 297 8.44 -5.86 15.48
CA VAL A 297 7.39 -6.38 14.59
C VAL A 297 7.03 -7.84 14.88
N ALA A 298 5.87 -8.27 14.41
CA ALA A 298 5.46 -9.67 14.34
C ALA A 298 5.17 -10.08 12.89
N VAL A 299 5.50 -11.33 12.55
CA VAL A 299 5.31 -11.90 11.21
C VAL A 299 4.23 -12.97 11.26
N PHE A 300 3.35 -12.93 10.27
CA PHE A 300 2.20 -13.81 10.12
C PHE A 300 2.16 -14.36 8.69
N VAL A 301 1.79 -15.64 8.54
CA VAL A 301 1.66 -16.29 7.23
C VAL A 301 0.26 -16.89 7.11
N HIS A 302 -0.42 -16.62 5.99
CA HIS A 302 -1.72 -17.22 5.71
C HIS A 302 -1.54 -18.73 5.47
N ARG A 303 -2.40 -19.57 6.06
CA ARG A 303 -2.28 -21.04 5.95
C ARG A 303 -2.23 -21.55 4.51
N ALA A 304 -2.96 -20.90 3.61
CA ALA A 304 -2.98 -21.27 2.19
C ALA A 304 -1.71 -20.85 1.42
N ALA A 305 -0.86 -19.97 1.98
CA ALA A 305 0.34 -19.48 1.31
C ALA A 305 1.53 -20.45 1.39
N TRP A 306 1.55 -21.37 2.36
CA TRP A 306 2.67 -22.29 2.60
C TRP A 306 3.18 -23.05 1.35
N PRO A 307 2.32 -23.58 0.46
CA PRO A 307 2.80 -24.24 -0.76
C PRO A 307 3.65 -23.32 -1.66
N SER A 308 3.37 -22.02 -1.66
CA SER A 308 4.11 -21.03 -2.47
C SER A 308 5.42 -20.52 -1.80
N LEU A 309 5.59 -20.77 -0.50
CA LEU A 309 6.76 -20.34 0.29
C LEU A 309 7.70 -21.52 0.63
N GLY A 310 7.28 -22.75 0.34
CA GLY A 310 7.93 -23.98 0.80
C GLY A 310 9.32 -24.28 0.22
N SER A 311 9.82 -23.48 -0.73
CA SER A 311 11.17 -23.61 -1.29
C SER A 311 12.25 -22.92 -0.46
N ALA A 312 11.88 -22.11 0.53
CA ALA A 312 12.86 -21.36 1.31
C ALA A 312 13.64 -22.27 2.28
N PRO A 313 14.99 -22.20 2.32
CA PRO A 313 15.82 -23.06 3.16
C PRO A 313 15.45 -22.98 4.65
N GLY A 314 15.08 -21.79 5.15
CA GLY A 314 14.66 -21.59 6.52
C GLY A 314 13.18 -21.89 6.80
N VAL A 315 12.39 -22.30 5.80
CA VAL A 315 10.94 -22.46 5.97
C VAL A 315 10.59 -23.57 6.99
N GLY A 316 11.44 -24.60 7.09
CA GLY A 316 11.25 -25.70 8.05
C GLY A 316 11.29 -25.23 9.50
N ASP A 317 12.19 -24.29 9.81
CA ASP A 317 12.41 -23.76 11.16
C ASP A 317 11.19 -22.99 11.67
N VAL A 318 10.51 -22.28 10.76
CA VAL A 318 9.37 -21.41 11.08
C VAL A 318 8.02 -22.10 10.94
N ARG A 319 7.90 -23.07 10.02
CA ARG A 319 6.64 -23.78 9.80
C ARG A 319 6.32 -24.76 10.93
N ALA A 320 7.33 -25.34 11.57
CA ALA A 320 7.15 -26.23 12.71
C ALA A 320 6.85 -25.49 14.02
N THR A 321 7.14 -24.19 14.08
CA THR A 321 7.03 -23.35 15.28
C THR A 321 5.87 -22.37 15.24
N ALA A 322 5.10 -22.35 14.14
CA ALA A 322 3.86 -21.59 14.05
C ALA A 322 2.88 -22.05 15.14
N LEU A 323 2.54 -21.12 16.05
CA LEU A 323 1.67 -21.36 17.20
C LEU A 323 0.20 -21.51 16.79
#